data_AF-A0A0M0JTP5-F1
#
_entry.id   AF-A0A0M0JTP5-F1
#
_cell.length_a   1.000
_cell.length_b   1.000
_cell.length_c   1.000
_cell.angle_alpha   90.00
_cell.angle_beta   90.00
_cell.angle_gamma   90.00
#
_symmetry.space_group_name_H-M   'P 1'
#
loop_
_entity.id
_entity.type
_entity.pdbx_description
1 polymer ?
#
loop_
_entity_poly.entity_id
_entity_poly.type
_entity_poly.pdbx_seq_one_letter_code
_entity_poly.pdbx_strand_id
1 'polypeptide(L)'
;MVAPDTNYATATEVFWDGNSATDVDFVLMRFDLSALSGLAPISRALFRYTVYDVGDQAEMHEFRRGWNASTVTYNNLPMPTPPWPFSAAVIDTLWGPTVNDLPGNVATQTIDVTPSINRWLTGTPNHGWVFVPYYANGCGIRTAAWGTVAQQPVLEVYFDAPPPPSPPSPPAPPVAPQICFEAPSCPWLSDGDCDDGGPGSEYVITGCTYGGD
;
A
#
# COMPACT_ATOMS: atom_id res chain seq x y z
N MET A 1 24.86 -27.31 -0.50
CA MET A 1 23.88 -27.96 -1.37
C MET A 1 22.73 -28.40 -0.54
N VAL A 2 21.65 -27.63 -0.63
CA VAL A 2 20.34 -28.04 -0.15
C VAL A 2 19.89 -29.28 -0.92
N ALA A 3 19.44 -30.33 -0.23
CA ALA A 3 18.92 -31.51 -0.90
C ALA A 3 17.66 -31.14 -1.72
N PRO A 4 17.59 -31.48 -3.03
CA PRO A 4 16.56 -30.95 -3.92
C PRO A 4 15.15 -31.49 -3.64
N ASP A 5 15.04 -32.54 -2.84
CA ASP A 5 13.81 -33.18 -2.35
C ASP A 5 13.41 -32.74 -0.93
N THR A 6 14.24 -31.95 -0.25
CA THR A 6 13.94 -31.49 1.12
C THR A 6 13.04 -30.26 1.10
N ASN A 7 11.98 -30.31 1.90
CA ASN A 7 11.11 -29.17 2.19
C ASN A 7 11.58 -28.44 3.45
N TYR A 8 11.65 -27.11 3.41
CA TYR A 8 12.14 -26.27 4.51
C TYR A 8 11.06 -25.43 5.18
N ALA A 9 9.77 -25.73 4.99
CA ALA A 9 8.70 -24.86 5.48
C ALA A 9 8.61 -24.76 7.01
N THR A 10 9.16 -25.72 7.74
CA THR A 10 9.26 -25.71 9.20
C THR A 10 10.68 -25.44 9.69
N ALA A 11 11.63 -25.16 8.80
CA ALA A 11 12.99 -24.82 9.20
C ALA A 11 12.97 -23.49 9.95
N THR A 12 13.75 -23.38 11.02
CA THR A 12 13.87 -22.16 11.84
C THR A 12 14.68 -21.06 11.15
N GLU A 13 15.48 -21.46 10.18
CA GLU A 13 16.41 -20.65 9.40
C GLU A 13 16.42 -21.16 7.96
N VAL A 14 16.60 -20.25 7.01
CA VAL A 14 16.80 -20.56 5.58
C VAL A 14 17.86 -19.63 5.00
N PHE A 15 18.46 -20.04 3.90
CA PHE A 15 19.55 -19.32 3.24
C PHE A 15 19.21 -19.06 1.79
N TRP A 16 19.61 -17.90 1.28
CA TRP A 16 19.90 -17.79 -0.15
C TRP A 16 21.41 -17.87 -0.30
N ASP A 17 21.89 -18.54 -1.33
CA ASP A 17 23.31 -18.68 -1.60
C ASP A 17 23.57 -18.93 -3.08
N GLY A 18 24.67 -18.43 -3.61
CA GLY A 18 25.09 -18.69 -4.99
C GLY A 18 26.57 -19.07 -5.10
N ASN A 19 27.18 -19.52 -3.99
CA ASN A 19 28.63 -19.62 -3.84
C ASN A 19 29.31 -20.74 -4.67
N SER A 20 28.60 -21.44 -5.56
CA SER A 20 29.26 -22.21 -6.62
C SER A 20 28.37 -22.39 -7.85
N ALA A 21 28.97 -22.59 -9.03
CA ALA A 21 28.28 -22.96 -10.27
C ALA A 21 27.44 -24.26 -10.19
N THR A 22 27.40 -24.89 -9.02
CA THR A 22 26.73 -26.16 -8.71
C THR A 22 25.77 -26.06 -7.52
N ASP A 23 25.70 -24.91 -6.83
CA ASP A 23 24.93 -24.74 -5.60
C ASP A 23 24.30 -23.35 -5.57
N VAL A 24 23.01 -23.27 -5.88
CA VAL A 24 22.23 -22.04 -5.83
C VAL A 24 20.99 -22.28 -5.01
N ASP A 25 20.92 -21.59 -3.88
CA ASP A 25 19.83 -21.64 -2.93
C ASP A 25 18.95 -20.39 -3.07
N PHE A 26 17.66 -20.63 -3.33
CA PHE A 26 16.60 -19.64 -3.32
C PHE A 26 15.76 -19.75 -2.05
N VAL A 27 15.16 -18.64 -1.63
CA VAL A 27 14.17 -18.63 -0.57
C VAL A 27 12.80 -18.32 -1.15
N LEU A 28 11.78 -19.11 -0.79
CA LEU A 28 10.38 -18.76 -1.00
C LEU A 28 9.77 -18.23 0.30
N MET A 29 9.07 -17.11 0.19
CA MET A 29 8.38 -16.47 1.30
C MET A 29 6.97 -16.07 0.90
N ARG A 30 5.99 -16.28 1.79
CA ARG A 30 4.62 -15.77 1.61
C ARG A 30 4.00 -15.35 2.93
N PHE A 31 3.04 -14.45 2.82
CA PHE A 31 2.13 -14.07 3.90
C PHE A 31 0.71 -14.45 3.49
N ASP A 32 -0.14 -14.80 4.47
CA ASP A 32 -1.57 -14.92 4.25
C ASP A 32 -2.19 -13.51 4.25
N LEU A 33 -2.65 -13.07 3.08
CA LEU A 33 -3.26 -11.75 2.89
C LEU A 33 -4.79 -11.81 2.88
N SER A 34 -5.41 -12.94 3.22
CA SER A 34 -6.87 -13.10 3.19
C SER A 34 -7.61 -12.05 4.03
N ALA A 35 -7.03 -11.67 5.17
CA ALA A 35 -7.57 -10.62 6.04
C ALA A 35 -7.49 -9.20 5.46
N LEU A 36 -6.70 -8.98 4.39
CA LEU A 36 -6.53 -7.68 3.74
C LEU A 36 -7.44 -7.50 2.52
N SER A 37 -8.15 -8.55 2.12
CA SER A 37 -9.07 -8.49 0.98
C SER A 37 -10.16 -7.45 1.21
N GLY A 38 -10.33 -6.53 0.26
CA GLY A 38 -11.33 -5.46 0.35
C GLY A 38 -10.91 -4.21 1.13
N LEU A 39 -9.71 -4.17 1.71
CA LEU A 39 -9.18 -3.01 2.44
C LEU A 39 -8.33 -2.07 1.56
N ALA A 40 -8.56 -2.09 0.25
CA ALA A 40 -7.77 -1.35 -0.73
C ALA A 40 -8.14 0.16 -0.80
N PRO A 41 -7.19 1.05 -1.13
CA PRO A 41 -5.76 0.79 -1.30
C PRO A 41 -4.99 0.85 0.03
N ILE A 42 -3.95 0.02 0.14
CA ILE A 42 -2.96 0.14 1.22
C ILE A 42 -2.03 1.31 0.87
N SER A 43 -1.83 2.23 1.81
CA SER A 43 -0.95 3.37 1.60
C SER A 43 0.53 3.03 1.80
N ARG A 44 0.82 2.02 2.63
CA ARG A 44 2.18 1.51 2.81
C ARG A 44 2.20 0.06 3.27
N ALA A 45 3.11 -0.74 2.74
CA ALA A 45 3.42 -2.09 3.22
C ALA A 45 4.93 -2.27 3.37
N LEU A 46 5.37 -2.64 4.57
CA LEU A 46 6.77 -2.86 4.91
C LEU A 46 7.00 -4.32 5.25
N PHE A 47 7.94 -4.94 4.56
CA PHE A 47 8.40 -6.28 4.89
C PHE A 47 9.66 -6.18 5.75
N ARG A 48 9.62 -6.82 6.92
CA ARG A 48 10.71 -6.90 7.89
C ARG A 48 11.19 -8.34 8.01
N TYR A 49 12.50 -8.53 8.03
CA TYR A 49 13.12 -9.84 8.23
C TYR A 49 14.45 -9.70 8.99
N THR A 50 14.88 -10.77 9.64
CA THR A 50 16.13 -10.79 10.42
C THR A 50 17.18 -11.63 9.73
N VAL A 51 18.29 -10.99 9.37
CA VAL A 51 19.52 -11.65 8.92
C VAL A 51 20.34 -12.00 10.14
N TYR A 52 20.78 -13.26 10.24
CA TYR A 52 21.63 -13.71 11.35
C TYR A 52 23.02 -14.19 10.89
N ASP A 53 23.15 -14.52 9.61
CA ASP A 53 24.41 -14.88 8.98
C ASP A 53 24.64 -13.96 7.78
N VAL A 54 25.80 -13.31 7.76
CA VAL A 54 26.11 -12.22 6.82
C VAL A 54 26.42 -12.75 5.44
N GLY A 55 25.97 -12.05 4.43
CA GLY A 55 26.32 -12.34 3.05
C GLY A 55 25.92 -11.25 2.09
N ASP A 56 26.03 -11.60 0.81
CA ASP A 56 25.62 -10.80 -0.32
C ASP A 56 24.09 -10.71 -0.40
N GLN A 57 23.62 -9.66 -1.06
CA GLN A 57 22.20 -9.38 -1.22
C GLN A 57 21.48 -10.38 -2.13
N ALA A 58 20.16 -10.36 -2.07
CA ALA A 58 19.30 -11.08 -2.99
C ALA A 58 18.32 -10.14 -3.71
N GLU A 59 17.99 -10.50 -4.93
CA GLU A 59 16.92 -9.93 -5.74
C GLU A 59 15.59 -10.52 -5.26
N MET A 60 14.62 -9.68 -4.93
CA MET A 60 13.28 -10.10 -4.53
C MET A 60 12.34 -10.05 -5.72
N HIS A 61 11.83 -11.21 -6.16
CA HIS A 61 10.87 -11.29 -7.25
C HIS A 61 9.49 -11.66 -6.74
N GLU A 62 8.45 -11.11 -7.37
CA GLU A 62 7.10 -11.68 -7.24
C GLU A 62 7.09 -13.12 -7.72
N PHE A 63 6.47 -14.02 -6.96
CA PHE A 63 6.35 -15.43 -7.32
C PHE A 63 4.94 -15.72 -7.82
N ARG A 64 4.74 -15.58 -9.13
CA ARG A 64 3.45 -15.71 -9.82
C ARG A 64 3.00 -17.16 -10.02
N ARG A 65 3.84 -18.14 -9.67
CA ARG A 65 3.51 -19.56 -9.72
C ARG A 65 2.85 -20.00 -8.42
N GLY A 66 1.75 -20.75 -8.53
CA GLY A 66 1.16 -21.39 -7.36
C GLY A 66 2.13 -22.41 -6.75
N TRP A 67 2.23 -22.43 -5.43
CA TRP A 67 3.04 -23.39 -4.68
C TRP A 67 2.41 -23.70 -3.33
N ASN A 68 2.73 -24.87 -2.77
CA ASN A 68 2.28 -25.29 -1.45
C ASN A 68 3.49 -25.39 -0.52
N ALA A 69 3.52 -24.54 0.50
CA ALA A 69 4.60 -24.51 1.48
C ALA A 69 4.87 -25.88 2.10
N SER A 70 3.85 -26.70 2.37
CA SER A 70 4.03 -28.01 3.00
C SER A 70 4.66 -29.09 2.11
N THR A 71 4.73 -28.86 0.79
CA THR A 71 5.21 -29.89 -0.16
C THR A 71 6.25 -29.37 -1.15
N VAL A 72 6.53 -28.07 -1.18
CA VAL A 72 7.42 -27.46 -2.17
C VAL A 72 8.86 -27.93 -2.00
N THR A 73 9.52 -28.25 -3.10
CA THR A 73 10.92 -28.70 -3.18
C THR A 73 11.53 -28.19 -4.49
N TYR A 74 12.85 -28.28 -4.65
CA TYR A 74 13.47 -27.97 -5.95
C TYR A 74 12.98 -28.89 -7.05
N ASN A 75 12.67 -30.16 -6.73
CA ASN A 75 12.21 -31.15 -7.71
C ASN A 75 10.81 -30.90 -8.27
N ASN A 76 9.97 -30.13 -7.58
CA ASN A 76 8.58 -29.88 -7.99
C ASN A 76 8.28 -28.42 -8.34
N LEU A 77 9.29 -27.56 -8.32
CA LEU A 77 9.23 -26.21 -8.83
C LEU A 77 9.91 -26.12 -10.20
N PRO A 78 9.41 -25.26 -11.11
CA PRO A 78 10.11 -24.96 -12.34
C PRO A 78 11.36 -24.13 -12.03
N MET A 79 12.49 -24.82 -11.91
CA MET A 79 13.78 -24.19 -11.66
C MET A 79 14.41 -23.72 -12.98
N PRO A 80 14.99 -22.51 -13.02
CA PRO A 80 15.81 -22.06 -14.13
C PRO A 80 16.99 -23.01 -14.36
N THR A 81 17.33 -23.23 -15.63
CA THR A 81 18.42 -24.11 -16.05
C THR A 81 19.66 -23.30 -16.40
N PRO A 82 20.89 -23.80 -16.14
CA PRO A 82 22.15 -23.14 -16.50
C PRO A 82 22.19 -22.67 -17.96
N PRO A 83 23.00 -21.64 -18.31
CA PRO A 83 24.15 -21.14 -17.55
C PRO A 83 23.81 -20.13 -16.44
N TRP A 84 24.73 -20.02 -15.48
CA TRP A 84 24.69 -19.07 -14.36
C TRP A 84 25.55 -17.83 -14.66
N PRO A 85 25.21 -16.64 -14.12
CA PRO A 85 23.96 -16.30 -13.46
C PRO A 85 22.78 -16.28 -14.45
N PHE A 86 21.56 -16.52 -13.98
CA PHE A 86 20.38 -16.44 -14.85
C PHE A 86 20.12 -15.03 -15.31
N SER A 87 19.65 -14.87 -16.56
CA SER A 87 19.19 -13.57 -17.02
C SER A 87 17.90 -13.18 -16.31
N ALA A 88 17.74 -11.89 -16.02
CA ALA A 88 16.50 -11.35 -15.45
C ALA A 88 15.26 -11.76 -16.26
N ALA A 89 15.37 -11.80 -17.59
CA ALA A 89 14.27 -12.23 -18.47
C ALA A 89 13.83 -13.69 -18.22
N VAL A 90 14.76 -14.59 -17.91
CA VAL A 90 14.43 -15.99 -17.58
C VAL A 90 13.69 -16.05 -16.25
N ILE A 91 14.18 -15.34 -15.23
CA ILE A 91 13.55 -15.28 -13.91
C ILE A 91 12.15 -14.64 -13.98
N ASP A 92 12.02 -13.51 -14.68
CA ASP A 92 10.75 -12.80 -14.87
C ASP A 92 9.70 -13.67 -15.57
N THR A 93 10.13 -14.47 -16.55
CA THR A 93 9.24 -15.39 -17.28
C THR A 93 8.82 -16.59 -16.42
N LEU A 94 9.74 -17.12 -15.61
CA LEU A 94 9.48 -18.30 -14.78
C LEU A 94 8.62 -17.95 -13.57
N TRP A 95 8.99 -16.88 -12.86
CA TRP A 95 8.53 -16.57 -11.52
C TRP A 95 7.86 -15.20 -11.44
N GLY A 96 8.47 -14.14 -11.98
CA GLY A 96 7.89 -12.79 -12.00
C GLY A 96 8.92 -11.67 -11.84
N PRO A 97 8.50 -10.40 -11.99
CA PRO A 97 9.41 -9.26 -11.99
C PRO A 97 10.10 -9.07 -10.65
N THR A 98 11.32 -8.54 -10.68
CA THR A 98 11.97 -8.00 -9.48
C THR A 98 11.16 -6.83 -8.91
N VAL A 99 11.08 -6.75 -7.59
CA VAL A 99 10.35 -5.72 -6.83
C VAL A 99 11.21 -5.05 -5.77
N ASN A 100 12.33 -5.66 -5.37
CA ASN A 100 13.24 -5.08 -4.38
C ASN A 100 14.59 -5.80 -4.36
N ASP A 101 15.53 -5.21 -3.62
CA ASP A 101 16.77 -5.87 -3.19
C ASP A 101 16.71 -6.14 -1.69
N LEU A 102 17.30 -7.26 -1.27
CA LEU A 102 17.31 -7.74 0.11
C LEU A 102 18.73 -7.67 0.68
N PRO A 103 19.02 -6.69 1.55
CA PRO A 103 20.33 -6.59 2.19
C PRO A 103 20.69 -7.82 3.03
N GLY A 104 21.92 -8.32 2.84
CA GLY A 104 22.46 -9.48 3.57
C GLY A 104 23.30 -9.15 4.81
N ASN A 105 23.31 -7.89 5.28
CA ASN A 105 24.03 -7.55 6.52
C ASN A 105 23.25 -7.98 7.77
N VAL A 106 23.96 -8.46 8.80
CA VAL A 106 23.36 -8.91 10.07
C VAL A 106 22.65 -7.75 10.76
N ALA A 107 21.33 -7.75 10.64
CA ALA A 107 20.41 -6.79 11.22
C ALA A 107 18.96 -7.27 11.04
N THR A 108 18.02 -6.54 11.64
CA THR A 108 16.63 -6.57 11.17
C THR A 108 16.49 -5.58 10.03
N GLN A 109 16.22 -6.11 8.85
CA GLN A 109 16.05 -5.35 7.62
C GLN A 109 14.59 -4.92 7.47
N THR A 110 14.36 -3.84 6.73
CA THR A 110 13.01 -3.35 6.41
C THR A 110 13.02 -2.85 4.98
N ILE A 111 12.14 -3.40 4.15
CA ILE A 111 12.01 -2.99 2.76
C ILE A 111 10.56 -2.65 2.43
N ASP A 112 10.38 -1.68 1.53
CA ASP A 112 9.05 -1.26 1.08
C ASP A 112 8.55 -2.20 -0.02
N VAL A 113 7.42 -2.86 0.23
CA VAL A 113 6.78 -3.79 -0.70
C VAL A 113 5.39 -3.30 -1.11
N THR A 114 5.08 -2.02 -0.86
CA THR A 114 3.77 -1.39 -1.13
C THR A 114 3.29 -1.65 -2.56
N PRO A 115 4.11 -1.46 -3.62
CA PRO A 115 3.64 -1.69 -4.98
C PRO A 115 3.29 -3.16 -5.24
N SER A 116 4.07 -4.10 -4.69
CA SER A 116 3.85 -5.55 -4.87
C SER A 116 2.58 -6.02 -4.17
N ILE A 117 2.37 -5.57 -2.92
CA ILE A 117 1.16 -5.87 -2.15
C ILE A 117 -0.08 -5.28 -2.81
N ASN A 118 -0.05 -4.01 -3.25
CA ASN A 118 -1.19 -3.40 -3.93
C ASN A 118 -1.54 -4.15 -5.23
N ARG A 119 -0.54 -4.53 -6.05
CA ARG A 119 -0.77 -5.36 -7.25
C ARG A 119 -1.38 -6.72 -6.91
N TRP A 120 -0.89 -7.37 -5.86
CA TRP A 120 -1.41 -8.66 -5.41
C TRP A 120 -2.89 -8.54 -5.02
N LEU A 121 -3.24 -7.54 -4.20
CA LEU A 121 -4.62 -7.33 -3.75
C LEU A 121 -5.57 -6.87 -4.85
N THR A 122 -5.08 -6.24 -5.93
CA THR A 122 -5.88 -5.86 -7.09
C THR A 122 -5.99 -6.96 -8.15
N GLY A 123 -5.52 -8.18 -7.84
CA GLY A 123 -5.75 -9.37 -8.66
C GLY A 123 -4.59 -9.75 -9.59
N THR A 124 -3.42 -9.13 -9.45
CA THR A 124 -2.21 -9.65 -10.13
C THR A 124 -1.86 -11.00 -9.50
N PRO A 125 -1.69 -12.08 -10.29
CA PRO A 125 -1.27 -13.37 -9.76
C PRO A 125 0.02 -13.23 -8.98
N ASN A 126 -0.04 -13.49 -7.68
CA ASN A 126 1.10 -13.49 -6.81
C ASN A 126 0.84 -14.50 -5.67
N HIS A 127 1.84 -15.31 -5.37
CA HIS A 127 1.76 -16.35 -4.35
C HIS A 127 2.87 -16.18 -3.30
N GLY A 128 3.50 -15.00 -3.27
CA GLY A 128 4.62 -14.68 -2.38
C GLY A 128 5.80 -14.12 -3.17
N TRP A 129 6.99 -14.27 -2.61
CA TRP A 129 8.22 -13.80 -3.21
C TRP A 129 9.25 -14.91 -3.26
N VAL A 130 10.11 -14.85 -4.27
CA VAL A 130 11.33 -15.65 -4.36
C VAL A 130 12.53 -14.74 -4.24
N PHE A 131 13.51 -15.13 -3.43
CA PHE A 131 14.74 -14.41 -3.22
C PHE A 131 15.83 -15.08 -4.03
N VAL A 132 16.37 -14.36 -5.01
CA VAL A 132 17.37 -14.79 -5.98
C VAL A 132 18.73 -14.22 -5.56
N PRO A 133 19.71 -15.04 -5.18
CA PRO A 133 20.99 -14.53 -4.70
C PRO A 133 21.71 -13.75 -5.82
N TYR A 134 22.44 -12.69 -5.47
CA TYR A 134 23.32 -11.96 -6.42
C TYR A 134 24.57 -12.76 -6.85
N TYR A 135 24.56 -14.08 -6.63
CA TYR A 135 25.61 -15.04 -6.98
C TYR A 135 26.97 -14.71 -6.35
N ALA A 136 27.17 -15.14 -5.12
CA ALA A 136 28.43 -15.20 -4.39
C ALA A 136 28.10 -15.77 -3.00
N ASN A 137 28.68 -15.27 -1.93
CA ASN A 137 28.46 -15.76 -0.58
C ASN A 137 27.13 -15.21 -0.05
N GLY A 138 26.04 -15.97 -0.16
CA GLY A 138 24.73 -15.51 0.30
C GLY A 138 24.56 -15.49 1.83
N CYS A 139 23.33 -15.30 2.29
CA CYS A 139 23.04 -14.98 3.69
C CYS A 139 21.92 -15.85 4.28
N GLY A 140 21.94 -15.97 5.62
CA GLY A 140 20.94 -16.70 6.40
C GLY A 140 19.93 -15.78 7.07
N ILE A 141 18.63 -16.13 6.96
CA ILE A 141 17.53 -15.41 7.60
C ILE A 141 16.69 -16.30 8.53
N ARG A 142 16.04 -15.63 9.49
CA ARG A 142 15.06 -16.25 10.39
C ARG A 142 13.72 -16.47 9.69
N THR A 143 13.01 -17.53 10.06
CA THR A 143 11.67 -17.86 9.54
C THR A 143 10.58 -17.68 10.60
N ALA A 144 9.33 -17.94 10.22
CA ALA A 144 8.20 -18.00 11.15
C ALA A 144 8.32 -19.12 12.22
N ALA A 145 9.18 -20.12 12.01
CA ALA A 145 9.42 -21.18 12.99
C ALA A 145 10.48 -20.78 14.05
N TRP A 146 11.13 -19.63 13.90
CA TRP A 146 12.12 -19.15 14.88
C TRP A 146 11.49 -18.87 16.25
N GLY A 147 12.18 -19.26 17.32
CA GLY A 147 11.63 -19.20 18.68
C GLY A 147 11.39 -17.79 19.23
N THR A 148 12.14 -16.79 18.75
CA THR A 148 11.98 -15.39 19.18
C THR A 148 11.07 -14.64 18.21
N VAL A 149 9.82 -14.38 18.62
CA VAL A 149 8.80 -13.72 17.78
C VAL A 149 9.28 -12.39 17.17
N ALA A 150 10.03 -11.58 17.93
CA ALA A 150 10.55 -10.30 17.44
C ALA A 150 11.56 -10.40 16.28
N GLN A 151 12.08 -11.60 16.02
CA GLN A 151 13.02 -11.89 14.93
C GLN A 151 12.35 -12.69 13.79
N GLN A 152 11.05 -12.98 13.89
CA GLN A 152 10.32 -13.61 12.80
C GLN A 152 10.04 -12.59 11.68
N PRO A 153 9.86 -13.03 10.43
CA PRO A 153 9.46 -12.15 9.34
C PRO A 153 8.07 -11.55 9.58
N VAL A 154 7.91 -10.25 9.33
CA VAL A 154 6.64 -9.51 9.54
C VAL A 154 6.32 -8.68 8.31
N LEU A 155 5.04 -8.64 7.94
CA LEU A 155 4.49 -7.69 6.98
C LEU A 155 3.65 -6.65 7.74
N GLU A 156 4.14 -5.42 7.82
CA GLU A 156 3.45 -4.28 8.43
C GLU A 156 2.68 -3.53 7.35
N VAL A 157 1.39 -3.30 7.56
CA VAL A 157 0.48 -2.70 6.57
C VAL A 157 -0.20 -1.46 7.17
N TYR A 158 -0.20 -0.38 6.41
CA TYR A 158 -0.79 0.90 6.78
C TYR A 158 -1.92 1.26 5.81
N PHE A 159 -3.02 1.76 6.37
CA PHE A 159 -4.19 2.20 5.62
C PHE A 159 -4.37 3.71 5.82
N ASP A 160 -4.88 4.38 4.79
CA ASP A 160 -5.33 5.76 4.96
C ASP A 160 -6.64 5.76 5.76
N ALA A 161 -6.69 6.57 6.80
CA ALA A 161 -7.93 6.79 7.53
C ALA A 161 -8.93 7.51 6.60
N PRO A 162 -10.22 7.12 6.59
CA PRO A 162 -11.23 7.89 5.90
C PRO A 162 -11.22 9.33 6.45
N PRO A 163 -11.41 10.35 5.59
CA PRO A 163 -11.48 11.72 6.06
C PRO A 163 -12.62 11.86 7.08
N PRO A 164 -12.44 12.66 8.15
CA PRO A 164 -13.51 12.91 9.10
C PRO A 164 -14.74 13.47 8.37
N PRO A 165 -15.97 13.14 8.81
CA PRO A 165 -17.18 13.68 8.20
C PRO A 165 -17.13 15.21 8.20
N SER A 166 -17.58 15.81 7.10
CA SER A 166 -17.68 17.27 7.01
C SER A 166 -18.55 17.81 8.15
N PRO A 167 -18.20 18.96 8.76
CA PRO A 167 -19.07 19.59 9.75
C PRO A 167 -20.47 19.83 9.15
N PRO A 168 -21.54 19.73 9.94
CA PRO A 168 -22.86 20.12 9.48
C PRO A 168 -22.83 21.57 8.99
N SER A 169 -23.55 21.85 7.90
CA SER A 169 -23.68 23.22 7.39
C SER A 169 -24.23 24.14 8.50
N PRO A 170 -23.74 25.38 8.61
CA PRO A 170 -24.33 26.36 9.51
C PRO A 170 -25.84 26.50 9.22
N PRO A 171 -26.68 26.73 10.25
CA PRO A 171 -28.07 27.08 10.02
C PRO A 171 -28.15 28.26 9.04
N ALA A 172 -29.14 28.22 8.14
CA ALA A 172 -29.40 29.36 7.28
C ALA A 172 -29.57 30.61 8.16
N PRO A 173 -28.98 31.77 7.77
CA PRO A 173 -29.21 33.00 8.50
C PRO A 173 -30.72 33.25 8.60
N PRO A 174 -31.21 33.77 9.74
CA PRO A 174 -32.60 34.16 9.87
C PRO A 174 -32.97 35.06 8.69
N VAL A 175 -34.12 34.80 8.05
CA VAL A 175 -34.69 35.73 7.08
C VAL A 175 -34.76 37.08 7.77
N ALA A 176 -34.04 38.08 7.24
CA ALA A 176 -34.11 39.43 7.77
C ALA A 176 -35.58 39.82 7.81
N PRO A 177 -36.10 40.36 8.93
CA PRO A 177 -37.45 40.89 8.94
C PRO A 177 -37.55 41.87 7.78
N GLN A 178 -38.50 41.64 6.86
CA GLN A 178 -38.92 42.67 5.92
C GLN A 178 -39.56 43.76 6.78
N ILE A 179 -38.75 44.74 7.19
CA ILE A 179 -39.26 45.95 7.81
C ILE A 179 -39.69 46.81 6.63
N CYS A 180 -40.91 46.58 6.14
CA CYS A 180 -41.60 47.52 5.28
C CYS A 180 -42.28 48.51 6.21
N PHE A 181 -41.88 49.77 6.13
CA PHE A 181 -42.45 50.82 6.96
C PHE A 181 -42.79 52.00 6.08
N GLU A 182 -44.07 52.32 6.08
CA GLU A 182 -44.67 53.48 5.40
C GLU A 182 -43.92 54.74 5.82
N ALA A 183 -43.07 55.24 4.93
CA ALA A 183 -42.27 56.42 5.16
C ALA A 183 -43.05 57.61 4.58
N PRO A 184 -43.52 58.58 5.40
CA PRO A 184 -44.33 59.71 4.91
C PRO A 184 -43.61 60.61 3.88
N SER A 185 -42.31 60.40 3.69
CA SER A 185 -41.46 61.11 2.74
C SER A 185 -41.33 60.39 1.38
N CYS A 186 -41.89 59.19 1.22
CA CYS A 186 -41.83 58.42 -0.02
C CYS A 186 -43.08 58.66 -0.88
N PRO A 187 -42.97 58.93 -2.20
CA PRO A 187 -44.10 59.29 -3.05
C PRO A 187 -45.12 58.18 -3.30
N TRP A 188 -44.74 56.91 -3.11
CA TRP A 188 -45.56 55.74 -3.46
C TRP A 188 -45.96 54.89 -2.25
N LEU A 189 -46.25 55.56 -1.12
CA LEU A 189 -46.84 54.94 0.07
C LEU A 189 -47.95 53.95 -0.35
N SER A 190 -47.88 52.71 0.17
CA SER A 190 -48.95 51.70 0.22
C SER A 190 -49.17 50.69 -0.92
N ASP A 191 -48.23 50.48 -1.87
CA ASP A 191 -48.33 49.32 -2.77
C ASP A 191 -47.75 48.01 -2.17
N GLY A 192 -46.95 48.13 -1.10
CA GLY A 192 -46.46 47.02 -0.29
C GLY A 192 -45.28 46.26 -0.87
N ASP A 193 -44.62 46.81 -1.92
CA ASP A 193 -43.51 46.14 -2.61
C ASP A 193 -42.10 46.53 -2.10
N CYS A 194 -42.01 47.53 -1.20
CA CYS A 194 -40.83 47.86 -0.38
C CYS A 194 -39.51 48.05 -1.17
N ASP A 195 -39.61 48.73 -2.30
CA ASP A 195 -38.57 48.87 -3.33
C ASP A 195 -38.23 50.33 -3.66
N ASP A 196 -38.64 51.27 -2.81
CA ASP A 196 -38.49 52.72 -3.02
C ASP A 196 -37.22 53.33 -2.38
N GLY A 197 -36.49 52.55 -1.57
CA GLY A 197 -35.32 53.04 -0.84
C GLY A 197 -34.15 52.06 -0.75
N GLY A 198 -32.95 52.50 -1.17
CA GLY A 198 -31.67 51.84 -0.87
C GLY A 198 -30.89 51.23 -2.05
N PRO A 199 -29.66 50.70 -1.83
CA PRO A 199 -28.93 50.01 -2.89
C PRO A 199 -29.65 48.73 -3.35
N GLY A 200 -30.07 48.70 -4.62
CA GLY A 200 -30.83 47.60 -5.22
C GLY A 200 -32.33 47.83 -5.35
N SER A 201 -32.82 49.02 -4.97
CA SER A 201 -34.21 49.46 -5.17
C SER A 201 -34.50 49.67 -6.67
N GLU A 202 -35.72 49.36 -7.13
CA GLU A 202 -36.12 49.58 -8.53
C GLU A 202 -36.22 51.08 -8.83
N TYR A 203 -36.58 51.87 -7.82
CA TYR A 203 -36.58 53.34 -7.86
C TYR A 203 -35.62 53.92 -6.81
N VAL A 204 -34.65 54.73 -7.25
CA VAL A 204 -33.75 55.46 -6.34
C VAL A 204 -34.37 56.82 -6.01
N ILE A 205 -35.29 56.84 -5.04
CA ILE A 205 -35.97 58.08 -4.61
C ILE A 205 -35.12 58.77 -3.54
N THR A 206 -34.71 60.00 -3.84
CA THR A 206 -33.83 60.78 -2.95
C THR A 206 -34.63 61.27 -1.74
N GLY A 207 -34.39 60.68 -0.57
CA GLY A 207 -35.11 60.98 0.67
C GLY A 207 -35.79 59.77 1.32
N CYS A 208 -35.89 58.63 0.62
CA CYS A 208 -36.38 57.37 1.18
C CYS A 208 -35.25 56.59 1.85
N THR A 209 -35.48 56.16 3.09
CA THR A 209 -34.57 55.25 3.81
C THR A 209 -34.68 53.82 3.29
N TYR A 210 -33.63 53.03 3.46
CA TYR A 210 -33.57 51.63 3.01
C TYR A 210 -34.80 50.82 3.47
N GLY A 211 -35.51 50.18 2.54
CA GLY A 211 -36.69 49.34 2.83
C GLY A 211 -38.00 50.09 3.10
N GLY A 212 -38.07 51.38 2.77
CA GLY A 212 -39.32 52.14 2.82
C GLY A 212 -40.19 51.94 1.57
N ASP A 213 -41.50 52.04 1.77
CA ASP A 213 -42.55 52.39 0.80
C ASP A 213 -43.08 53.83 1.07
#